data_AF-A0A2I0D503-F1
#
_entry.id   AF-A0A2I0D503-F1
#
_cell.length_a   1.000
_cell.length_b   1.000
_cell.length_c   1.000
_cell.angle_alpha   90.00
_cell.angle_beta   90.00
_cell.angle_gamma   90.00
#
_symmetry.space_group_name_H-M   'P 1'
#
loop_
_entity.id
_entity.type
_entity.pdbx_description
1 polymer ?
#
loop_
_entity_poly.entity_id
_entity_poly.type
_entity_poly.pdbx_seq_one_letter_code
_entity_poly.pdbx_strand_id
1 'polypeptide(L)'
;MKLDTFFTKSIFTLGVATLTLGSYFAITSFIAGYDEDVKTSNPEKSFENDYNVFAIDIPEQIDFAGEKIPLDIPDIKERLDRELLVNTYWQSNALLLIKRAHKYFPIIEPILKKNGIPNDFKYLAVAESGLEHVVSHAGATGFWQIMKGTAKDYGLEVNDNVDERYHIEKATEVASQYLKNSKERFGTWTLAAASYNAGNAGISRELKRQEVDDYFDLLLNPETSRYVFRIVALKHILSNAEDFGFHYEDKDLYEMKPIKKVEVDTAVSDFVNFAKQFNMNYKTLKIHNPWLRDKHLDNYSKKVYKIEVLK
;
A
#
# COMPACT_ATOMS: atom_id res chain seq x y z
N MET A 1 -36.15 -72.84 -23.73
CA MET A 1 -34.97 -72.17 -23.15
C MET A 1 -34.78 -70.75 -23.71
N LYS A 2 -35.75 -69.86 -23.47
CA LYS A 2 -35.73 -68.42 -23.86
C LYS A 2 -36.56 -67.54 -22.89
N LEU A 3 -36.60 -67.90 -21.59
CA LEU A 3 -37.27 -67.09 -20.57
C LEU A 3 -36.29 -66.47 -19.56
N ASP A 4 -35.14 -67.09 -19.30
CA ASP A 4 -34.22 -66.66 -18.24
C ASP A 4 -33.43 -65.38 -18.53
N THR A 5 -33.15 -65.08 -19.81
CA THR A 5 -32.37 -63.89 -20.19
C THR A 5 -33.17 -62.59 -20.15
N PHE A 6 -34.51 -62.65 -20.17
CA PHE A 6 -35.35 -61.45 -20.08
C PHE A 6 -35.52 -61.00 -18.62
N PHE A 7 -35.71 -61.94 -17.70
CA PHE A 7 -35.85 -61.65 -16.27
C PHE A 7 -34.55 -61.12 -15.64
N THR A 8 -33.39 -61.65 -16.02
CA THR A 8 -32.09 -61.16 -15.50
C THR A 8 -31.77 -59.76 -16.00
N LYS A 9 -32.11 -59.39 -17.24
CA LYS A 9 -31.94 -58.01 -17.72
C LYS A 9 -32.87 -57.02 -17.01
N SER A 10 -34.14 -57.37 -16.78
CA SER A 10 -35.09 -56.49 -16.09
C SER A 10 -34.74 -56.25 -14.62
N ILE A 11 -34.22 -57.26 -13.91
CA ILE A 11 -33.79 -57.10 -12.51
C ILE A 11 -32.54 -56.21 -12.43
N PHE A 12 -31.63 -56.31 -13.41
CA PHE A 12 -30.43 -55.48 -13.47
C PHE A 12 -30.74 -54.01 -13.79
N THR A 13 -31.66 -53.73 -14.71
CA THR A 13 -32.10 -52.35 -14.98
C THR A 13 -32.90 -51.73 -13.84
N LEU A 14 -33.75 -52.50 -13.14
CA LEU A 14 -34.45 -52.00 -11.94
C LEU A 14 -33.46 -51.69 -10.80
N GLY A 15 -32.46 -52.55 -10.58
CA GLY A 15 -31.44 -52.35 -9.55
C GLY A 15 -30.50 -51.15 -9.80
N VAL A 16 -30.15 -50.89 -11.06
CA VAL A 16 -29.36 -49.71 -11.43
C VAL A 16 -30.20 -48.43 -11.34
N ALA A 17 -31.48 -48.47 -11.70
CA ALA A 17 -32.38 -47.32 -11.59
C ALA A 17 -32.65 -46.92 -10.12
N THR A 18 -32.77 -47.88 -9.19
CA THR A 18 -32.97 -47.57 -7.77
C THR A 18 -31.69 -47.05 -7.10
N LEU A 19 -30.51 -47.52 -7.51
CA LEU A 19 -29.23 -46.98 -7.03
C LEU A 19 -28.95 -45.56 -7.53
N THR A 20 -29.34 -45.21 -8.77
CA THR A 20 -29.18 -43.85 -9.30
C THR A 20 -30.20 -42.87 -8.71
N LEU A 21 -31.44 -43.29 -8.48
CA LEU A 21 -32.45 -42.47 -7.79
C LEU A 21 -32.12 -42.27 -6.30
N GLY A 22 -31.62 -43.31 -5.61
CA GLY A 22 -31.22 -43.22 -4.21
C GLY A 22 -29.99 -42.32 -4.00
N SER A 23 -29.02 -42.35 -4.92
CA SER A 23 -27.87 -41.42 -4.90
C SER A 23 -28.27 -40.00 -5.27
N TYR A 24 -29.21 -39.80 -6.19
CA TYR A 24 -29.75 -38.46 -6.49
C TYR A 24 -30.48 -37.86 -5.28
N PHE A 25 -31.32 -38.64 -4.58
CA PHE A 25 -32.00 -38.19 -3.35
C PHE A 25 -31.03 -37.93 -2.18
N ALA A 26 -29.97 -38.71 -2.05
CA ALA A 26 -28.94 -38.46 -1.03
C ALA A 26 -28.14 -37.18 -1.34
N ILE A 27 -27.83 -36.91 -2.61
CA ILE A 27 -27.13 -35.68 -3.03
C ILE A 27 -28.03 -34.45 -2.84
N THR A 28 -29.32 -34.52 -3.19
CA THR A 28 -30.25 -33.39 -2.96
C THR A 28 -30.50 -33.15 -1.48
N SER A 29 -30.50 -34.20 -0.64
CA SER A 29 -30.65 -34.05 0.81
C SER A 29 -29.37 -33.54 1.48
N PHE A 30 -28.19 -33.86 0.93
CA PHE A 30 -26.92 -33.31 1.40
C PHE A 30 -26.74 -31.84 0.99
N ILE A 31 -27.27 -31.44 -0.18
CA ILE A 31 -27.33 -30.04 -0.61
C ILE A 31 -28.37 -29.26 0.22
N ALA A 32 -29.53 -29.85 0.52
CA ALA A 32 -30.56 -29.22 1.34
C ALA A 32 -30.20 -29.13 2.83
N GLY A 33 -29.26 -29.95 3.31
CA GLY A 33 -28.72 -29.90 4.68
C GLY A 33 -27.53 -28.95 4.85
N TYR A 34 -27.09 -28.28 3.77
CA TYR A 34 -26.00 -27.30 3.80
C TYR A 34 -26.53 -25.86 3.76
N ASP A 35 -27.68 -25.63 4.41
CA ASP A 35 -28.31 -24.31 4.53
C ASP A 35 -28.49 -23.95 6.01
N GLU A 36 -27.43 -24.13 6.79
CA GLU A 36 -27.28 -23.51 8.11
C GLU A 36 -26.17 -22.44 8.04
N ASP A 37 -26.62 -21.19 8.07
CA ASP A 37 -25.92 -20.01 8.61
C ASP A 37 -24.59 -19.57 7.97
N VAL A 38 -24.59 -19.27 6.67
CA VAL A 38 -23.73 -18.18 6.14
C VAL A 38 -24.55 -16.90 6.03
N LYS A 39 -24.85 -16.29 7.18
CA LYS A 39 -25.24 -14.87 7.24
C LYS A 39 -24.01 -13.99 7.02
N THR A 40 -23.56 -13.85 5.77
CA THR A 40 -22.63 -12.78 5.39
C THR A 40 -22.88 -12.30 3.96
N SER A 41 -23.95 -11.52 3.78
CA SER A 41 -23.93 -10.40 2.84
C SER A 41 -25.01 -9.42 3.29
N ASN A 42 -24.64 -8.16 3.47
CA ASN A 42 -25.61 -7.09 3.70
C ASN A 42 -26.28 -6.81 2.34
N PRO A 43 -27.58 -7.09 2.13
CA PRO A 43 -28.22 -6.96 0.81
C PRO A 43 -28.32 -5.51 0.32
N GLU A 44 -28.06 -4.52 1.19
CA GLU A 44 -27.98 -3.10 0.82
C GLU A 44 -26.66 -2.70 0.13
N LYS A 45 -25.66 -3.58 0.06
CA LYS A 45 -24.35 -3.29 -0.55
C LYS A 45 -24.13 -4.10 -1.84
N SER A 46 -25.10 -4.12 -2.77
CA SER A 46 -24.88 -4.67 -4.11
C SER A 46 -24.27 -3.60 -5.03
N PHE A 47 -23.10 -3.87 -5.59
CA PHE A 47 -22.39 -2.98 -6.53
C PHE A 47 -23.18 -2.70 -7.82
N GLU A 48 -24.21 -3.50 -8.10
CA GLU A 48 -24.84 -3.60 -9.43
C GLU A 48 -25.91 -2.56 -9.73
N ASN A 49 -26.54 -1.92 -8.74
CA ASN A 49 -27.76 -1.13 -9.00
C ASN A 49 -27.58 0.40 -9.07
N ASP A 50 -26.45 0.97 -8.64
CA ASP A 50 -26.24 2.44 -8.59
C ASP A 50 -24.85 2.92 -9.07
N TYR A 51 -24.09 2.10 -9.81
CA TYR A 51 -22.75 2.49 -10.28
C TYR A 51 -22.82 3.55 -11.38
N ASN A 52 -22.58 4.81 -11.02
CA ASN A 52 -22.56 5.95 -11.94
C ASN A 52 -21.22 6.70 -11.85
N VAL A 53 -20.76 7.22 -12.98
CA VAL A 53 -19.51 8.00 -13.11
C VAL A 53 -19.89 9.46 -13.35
N PHE A 54 -19.42 10.36 -12.49
CA PHE A 54 -19.71 11.78 -12.51
C PHE A 54 -18.46 12.63 -12.77
N ALA A 55 -18.64 13.89 -13.17
CA ALA A 55 -17.55 14.85 -13.05
C ALA A 55 -17.20 15.02 -11.57
N ILE A 56 -15.91 15.20 -11.26
CA ILE A 56 -15.46 15.45 -9.89
C ILE A 56 -15.45 16.96 -9.67
N ASP A 57 -16.05 17.40 -8.58
CA ASP A 57 -15.95 18.79 -8.16
C ASP A 57 -14.53 19.08 -7.66
N ILE A 58 -13.86 20.00 -8.34
CA ILE A 58 -12.55 20.49 -7.90
C ILE A 58 -12.81 21.54 -6.81
N PRO A 59 -12.23 21.39 -5.60
CA PRO A 59 -12.45 22.35 -4.53
C PRO A 59 -11.97 23.75 -4.93
N GLU A 60 -12.67 24.80 -4.49
CA GLU A 60 -12.29 26.18 -4.78
C GLU A 60 -10.89 26.54 -4.25
N GLN A 61 -10.50 25.89 -3.15
CA GLN A 61 -9.19 26.06 -2.52
C GLN A 61 -8.64 24.71 -2.11
N ILE A 62 -7.36 24.50 -2.41
CA ILE A 62 -6.61 23.32 -1.98
C ILE A 62 -5.15 23.71 -1.78
N ASP A 63 -4.51 23.04 -0.83
CA ASP A 63 -3.12 23.28 -0.46
C ASP A 63 -2.32 21.97 -0.40
N PHE A 64 -1.01 22.11 -0.47
CA PHE A 64 -0.07 21.08 -0.10
C PHE A 64 0.90 21.63 0.93
N ALA A 65 0.93 21.05 2.12
CA ALA A 65 1.84 21.46 3.19
C ALA A 65 1.72 22.96 3.55
N GLY A 66 0.52 23.53 3.48
CA GLY A 66 0.24 24.95 3.72
C GLY A 66 0.50 25.87 2.52
N GLU A 67 0.96 25.34 1.38
CA GLU A 67 1.19 26.10 0.16
C GLU A 67 -0.01 25.96 -0.78
N LYS A 68 -0.64 27.10 -1.12
CA LYS A 68 -1.84 27.13 -1.97
C LYS A 68 -1.52 26.68 -3.39
N ILE A 69 -2.42 25.90 -3.98
CA ILE A 69 -2.38 25.57 -5.41
C ILE A 69 -3.16 26.64 -6.21
N PRO A 70 -2.54 27.30 -7.20
CA PRO A 70 -3.19 28.39 -7.95
C PRO A 70 -4.14 27.86 -9.03
N LEU A 71 -5.34 27.45 -8.59
CA LEU A 71 -6.39 26.87 -9.44
C LEU A 71 -7.07 27.87 -10.39
N ASP A 72 -6.76 29.15 -10.29
CA ASP A 72 -7.16 30.19 -11.24
C ASP A 72 -6.42 30.06 -12.59
N ILE A 73 -5.30 29.33 -12.63
CA ILE A 73 -4.57 29.00 -13.85
C ILE A 73 -5.16 27.72 -14.47
N PRO A 74 -5.67 27.77 -15.72
CA PRO A 74 -6.34 26.62 -16.35
C PRO A 74 -5.51 25.33 -16.41
N ASP A 75 -4.23 25.40 -16.80
CA ASP A 75 -3.33 24.22 -16.87
C ASP A 75 -3.21 23.53 -15.51
N ILE A 76 -3.12 24.30 -14.42
CA ILE A 76 -2.97 23.76 -13.06
C ILE A 76 -4.26 23.08 -12.61
N LYS A 77 -5.41 23.71 -12.91
CA LYS A 77 -6.72 23.12 -12.65
C LYS A 77 -6.90 21.80 -13.41
N GLU A 78 -6.58 21.78 -14.71
CA GLU A 78 -6.67 20.58 -15.56
C GLU A 78 -5.73 19.45 -15.09
N ARG A 79 -4.52 19.79 -14.63
CA ARG A 79 -3.57 18.81 -14.07
C ARG A 79 -4.06 18.20 -12.76
N LEU A 80 -4.65 19.00 -11.88
CA LEU A 80 -5.25 18.48 -10.64
C LEU A 80 -6.47 17.61 -10.94
N ASP A 81 -7.37 18.09 -11.80
CA ASP A 81 -8.57 17.36 -12.24
C ASP A 81 -8.22 15.96 -12.75
N ARG A 82 -7.21 15.89 -13.61
CA ARG A 82 -6.71 14.63 -14.15
C ARG A 82 -6.32 13.64 -13.06
N GLU A 83 -5.60 14.08 -12.03
CA GLU A 83 -5.16 13.18 -10.94
C GLU A 83 -6.32 12.82 -10.00
N LEU A 84 -7.31 13.71 -9.80
CA LEU A 84 -8.55 13.38 -9.10
C LEU A 84 -9.32 12.29 -9.85
N LEU A 85 -9.55 12.46 -11.15
CA LEU A 85 -10.26 11.48 -11.98
C LEU A 85 -9.60 10.10 -11.95
N VAL A 86 -8.28 10.06 -12.12
CA VAL A 86 -7.52 8.79 -12.14
C VAL A 86 -7.61 8.06 -10.79
N ASN A 87 -7.49 8.78 -9.67
CA ASN A 87 -7.44 8.14 -8.36
C ASN A 87 -8.83 7.83 -7.77
N THR A 88 -9.88 8.57 -8.15
CA THR A 88 -11.26 8.29 -7.75
C THR A 88 -11.82 7.09 -8.52
N TYR A 89 -11.63 7.03 -9.84
CA TYR A 89 -12.22 5.97 -10.66
C TYR A 89 -11.42 4.67 -10.71
N TRP A 90 -10.28 4.60 -10.01
CA TRP A 90 -9.62 3.34 -9.69
C TRP A 90 -9.99 2.85 -8.29
N GLN A 91 -11.28 2.62 -8.08
CA GLN A 91 -11.88 2.45 -6.75
C GLN A 91 -11.30 1.29 -5.93
N SER A 92 -10.99 0.16 -6.57
CA SER A 92 -10.38 -0.99 -5.88
C SER A 92 -9.02 -0.65 -5.30
N ASN A 93 -8.22 0.14 -6.01
CA ASN A 93 -6.93 0.62 -5.52
C ASN A 93 -7.13 1.66 -4.42
N ALA A 94 -7.99 2.65 -4.61
CA ALA A 94 -8.27 3.68 -3.60
C ALA A 94 -8.71 3.07 -2.26
N LEU A 95 -9.60 2.07 -2.28
CA LEU A 95 -10.02 1.36 -1.06
C LEU A 95 -8.86 0.60 -0.40
N LEU A 96 -7.97 -0.02 -1.17
CA LEU A 96 -6.74 -0.63 -0.63
C LEU A 96 -5.82 0.43 0.01
N LEU A 97 -5.67 1.59 -0.61
CA LEU A 97 -4.87 2.70 -0.08
C LEU A 97 -5.45 3.20 1.26
N ILE A 98 -6.77 3.36 1.37
CA ILE A 98 -7.45 3.73 2.62
C ILE A 98 -7.14 2.72 3.72
N LYS A 99 -7.30 1.42 3.45
CA LYS A 99 -7.04 0.36 4.44
C LYS A 99 -5.57 0.34 4.90
N ARG A 100 -4.63 0.53 3.98
CA ARG A 100 -3.19 0.57 4.30
C ARG A 100 -2.79 1.86 5.00
N ALA A 101 -3.38 2.99 4.63
CA ALA A 101 -3.18 4.28 5.28
C ALA A 101 -3.52 4.18 6.77
N HIS A 102 -4.70 3.61 7.09
CA HIS A 102 -5.09 3.35 8.48
C HIS A 102 -4.03 2.51 9.24
N LYS A 103 -3.48 1.47 8.60
CA LYS A 103 -2.47 0.60 9.22
C LYS A 103 -1.12 1.27 9.45
N TYR A 104 -0.64 2.11 8.53
CA TYR A 104 0.76 2.55 8.50
C TYR A 104 0.98 4.04 8.79
N PHE A 105 -0.02 4.90 8.61
CA PHE A 105 0.09 6.32 8.99
C PHE A 105 0.45 6.52 10.47
N PRO A 106 -0.09 5.74 11.44
CA PRO A 106 0.30 5.88 12.85
C PRO A 106 1.80 5.69 13.13
N ILE A 107 2.55 5.06 12.22
CA ILE A 107 4.02 4.93 12.29
C ILE A 107 4.72 6.12 11.66
N ILE A 108 4.21 6.59 10.52
CA ILE A 108 4.83 7.66 9.71
C ILE A 108 4.65 9.03 10.36
N GLU A 109 3.43 9.36 10.76
CA GLU A 109 3.03 10.67 11.27
C GLU A 109 3.89 11.18 12.46
N PRO A 110 4.16 10.39 13.51
CA PRO A 110 5.00 10.88 14.62
C PRO A 110 6.44 11.17 14.18
N ILE A 111 6.96 10.46 13.17
CA ILE A 111 8.32 10.68 12.65
C ILE A 111 8.37 11.96 11.81
N LEU A 112 7.37 12.19 10.95
CA LEU A 112 7.26 13.45 10.20
C LEU A 112 7.20 14.63 11.16
N LYS A 113 6.32 14.55 12.17
CA LYS A 113 6.16 15.58 13.20
C LYS A 113 7.48 15.85 13.95
N LYS A 114 8.17 14.79 14.38
CA LYS A 114 9.47 14.89 15.07
C LYS A 114 10.52 15.64 14.22
N ASN A 115 10.50 15.47 12.91
CA ASN A 115 11.44 16.10 11.98
C ASN A 115 10.99 17.47 11.45
N GLY A 116 9.82 17.96 11.87
CA GLY A 116 9.25 19.22 11.37
C GLY A 116 8.78 19.14 9.92
N ILE A 117 8.48 17.93 9.42
CA ILE A 117 7.90 17.72 8.09
C ILE A 117 6.38 17.84 8.17
N PRO A 118 5.73 18.62 7.28
CA PRO A 118 4.28 18.69 7.20
C PRO A 118 3.63 17.32 7.05
N ASN A 119 2.52 17.09 7.74
CA ASN A 119 1.87 15.79 7.79
C ASN A 119 1.42 15.29 6.40
N ASP A 120 1.15 16.21 5.48
CA ASP A 120 0.78 15.93 4.09
C ASP A 120 1.79 15.05 3.35
N PHE A 121 3.07 15.05 3.75
CA PHE A 121 4.08 14.19 3.14
C PHE A 121 3.85 12.69 3.36
N LYS A 122 2.95 12.28 4.27
CA LYS A 122 2.52 10.87 4.34
C LYS A 122 1.87 10.40 3.02
N TYR A 123 1.21 11.29 2.28
CA TYR A 123 0.62 10.99 0.98
C TYR A 123 1.69 10.88 -0.14
N LEU A 124 2.89 11.41 0.07
CA LEU A 124 4.04 11.13 -0.80
C LEU A 124 4.39 9.63 -0.74
N ALA A 125 4.44 9.03 0.45
CA ALA A 125 4.65 7.58 0.57
C ALA A 125 3.53 6.75 -0.08
N VAL A 126 2.28 7.25 -0.05
CA VAL A 126 1.17 6.64 -0.80
C VAL A 126 1.42 6.71 -2.30
N ALA A 127 1.84 7.87 -2.82
CA ALA A 127 2.13 8.07 -4.23
C ALA A 127 3.32 7.22 -4.73
N GLU A 128 4.30 6.96 -3.87
CA GLU A 128 5.51 6.19 -4.18
C GLU A 128 5.26 4.68 -4.26
N SER A 129 4.53 4.10 -3.30
CA SER A 129 4.41 2.65 -3.21
C SER A 129 3.02 2.11 -2.88
N GLY A 130 2.03 2.99 -2.67
CA GLY A 130 0.74 2.58 -2.12
C GLY A 130 0.86 1.98 -0.71
N LEU A 131 1.89 2.39 0.04
CA LEU A 131 2.26 1.88 1.37
C LEU A 131 2.59 0.38 1.37
N GLU A 132 3.34 -0.04 0.35
CA GLU A 132 3.87 -1.39 0.21
C GLU A 132 5.38 -1.44 0.09
N HIS A 133 5.92 -2.65 0.32
CA HIS A 133 7.34 -2.97 0.18
C HIS A 133 7.67 -3.40 -1.25
N VAL A 134 7.56 -2.47 -2.20
CA VAL A 134 7.84 -2.72 -3.63
C VAL A 134 9.25 -2.27 -4.04
N VAL A 135 9.72 -2.78 -5.16
CA VAL A 135 10.99 -2.38 -5.79
C VAL A 135 10.70 -1.88 -7.20
N SER A 136 11.12 -0.66 -7.52
CA SER A 136 10.98 -0.14 -8.89
C SER A 136 11.97 -0.80 -9.84
N HIS A 137 11.72 -0.66 -11.14
CA HIS A 137 12.66 -1.08 -12.19
C HIS A 137 14.06 -0.45 -12.03
N ALA A 138 14.14 0.75 -11.46
CA ALA A 138 15.40 1.45 -11.18
C ALA A 138 16.06 1.03 -9.86
N GLY A 139 15.41 0.19 -9.05
CA GLY A 139 15.92 -0.29 -7.76
C GLY A 139 15.58 0.60 -6.55
N ALA A 140 14.67 1.55 -6.71
CA ALA A 140 14.04 2.27 -5.61
C ALA A 140 13.24 1.28 -4.75
N THR A 141 13.26 1.39 -3.42
CA THR A 141 12.77 0.31 -2.55
C THR A 141 11.95 0.80 -1.36
N GLY A 142 10.92 0.03 -1.02
CA GLY A 142 10.13 0.21 0.19
C GLY A 142 9.06 1.30 0.04
N PHE A 143 8.56 1.76 1.18
CA PHE A 143 7.43 2.68 1.25
C PHE A 143 7.74 4.03 0.61
N TRP A 144 8.98 4.46 0.79
CA TRP A 144 9.47 5.76 0.36
C TRP A 144 10.25 5.69 -0.96
N GLN A 145 10.27 4.52 -1.61
CA GLN A 145 11.03 4.27 -2.85
C GLN A 145 12.45 4.86 -2.81
N ILE A 146 13.20 4.51 -1.76
CA ILE A 146 14.55 5.07 -1.56
C ILE A 146 15.55 4.32 -2.44
N MET A 147 16.35 5.08 -3.19
CA MET A 147 17.45 4.54 -3.99
C MET A 147 18.57 4.00 -3.10
N LYS A 148 19.24 2.92 -3.51
CA LYS A 148 20.32 2.28 -2.73
C LYS A 148 21.46 3.25 -2.39
N GLY A 149 21.84 4.13 -3.30
CA GLY A 149 22.85 5.18 -3.06
C GLY A 149 22.41 6.12 -1.96
N THR A 150 21.24 6.74 -2.13
CA THR A 150 20.62 7.63 -1.14
C THR A 150 20.49 6.96 0.23
N ALA A 151 20.03 5.70 0.29
CA ALA A 151 19.91 4.98 1.56
C ALA A 151 21.25 4.93 2.31
N LYS A 152 22.34 4.60 1.60
CA LYS A 152 23.69 4.55 2.18
C LYS A 152 24.21 5.93 2.58
N ASP A 153 23.97 6.95 1.76
CA ASP A 153 24.38 8.34 2.05
C ASP A 153 23.74 8.86 3.34
N TYR A 154 22.52 8.39 3.64
CA TYR A 154 21.80 8.71 4.87
C TYR A 154 21.96 7.66 5.98
N GLY A 155 22.96 6.77 5.86
CA GLY A 155 23.38 5.86 6.92
C GLY A 155 22.56 4.58 7.09
N LEU A 156 21.68 4.25 6.14
CA LEU A 156 20.98 2.96 6.14
C LEU A 156 21.91 1.83 5.72
N GLU A 157 21.75 0.69 6.39
CA GLU A 157 22.39 -0.55 6.01
C GLU A 157 21.65 -1.20 4.84
N VAL A 158 22.38 -1.47 3.75
CA VAL A 158 21.86 -2.15 2.56
C VAL A 158 22.90 -3.16 2.04
N ASN A 159 22.67 -4.43 2.38
CA ASN A 159 23.41 -5.62 1.95
C ASN A 159 22.44 -6.80 1.73
N ASP A 160 22.97 -8.00 1.48
CA ASP A 160 22.17 -9.18 1.13
C ASP A 160 21.38 -9.77 2.31
N ASN A 161 21.81 -9.47 3.54
CA ASN A 161 21.23 -10.00 4.78
C ASN A 161 20.25 -8.98 5.42
N VAL A 162 20.54 -7.68 5.27
CA VAL A 162 19.81 -6.54 5.82
C VAL A 162 19.63 -5.45 4.76
N ASP A 163 18.38 -5.01 4.56
CA ASP A 163 18.06 -3.85 3.75
C ASP A 163 17.07 -2.95 4.50
N GLU A 164 17.61 -1.93 5.17
CA GLU A 164 16.85 -1.03 6.04
C GLU A 164 15.92 -0.08 5.26
N ARG A 165 15.95 -0.08 3.92
CA ARG A 165 14.92 0.61 3.11
C ARG A 165 13.53 -0.02 3.27
N TYR A 166 13.47 -1.29 3.68
CA TYR A 166 12.22 -1.95 4.07
C TYR A 166 11.82 -1.67 5.52
N HIS A 167 12.66 -1.02 6.33
CA HIS A 167 12.32 -0.69 7.70
C HIS A 167 11.57 0.65 7.74
N ILE A 168 10.24 0.61 7.87
CA ILE A 168 9.36 1.80 7.72
C ILE A 168 9.82 3.00 8.57
N GLU A 169 10.17 2.80 9.85
CA GLU A 169 10.62 3.90 10.71
C GLU A 169 11.92 4.55 10.17
N LYS A 170 12.95 3.74 9.89
CA LYS A 170 14.24 4.23 9.37
C LYS A 170 14.11 4.86 7.99
N ALA A 171 13.33 4.25 7.10
CA ALA A 171 13.05 4.82 5.79
C ALA A 171 12.31 6.17 5.89
N THR A 172 11.38 6.31 6.85
CA THR A 172 10.68 7.58 7.08
C THR A 172 11.62 8.66 7.63
N GLU A 173 12.56 8.31 8.51
CA GLU A 173 13.59 9.24 8.97
C GLU A 173 14.46 9.73 7.80
N VAL A 174 14.89 8.84 6.90
CA VAL A 174 15.66 9.23 5.70
C VAL A 174 14.85 10.11 4.75
N ALA A 175 13.60 9.73 4.46
CA ALA A 175 12.73 10.53 3.61
C ALA A 175 12.52 11.94 4.21
N SER A 176 12.34 12.03 5.53
CA SER A 176 12.21 13.29 6.25
C SER A 176 13.45 14.17 6.11
N GLN A 177 14.65 13.60 6.29
CA GLN A 177 15.91 14.34 6.14
C GLN A 177 16.11 14.81 4.69
N TYR A 178 15.80 13.96 3.70
CA TYR A 178 15.85 14.35 2.30
C TYR A 178 14.92 15.54 2.01
N LEU A 179 13.65 15.44 2.42
CA LEU A 179 12.65 16.48 2.21
C LEU A 179 13.02 17.79 2.89
N LYS A 180 13.56 17.73 4.11
CA LYS A 180 14.04 18.92 4.82
C LYS A 180 15.18 19.60 4.07
N ASN A 181 16.18 18.84 3.63
CA ASN A 181 17.29 19.37 2.84
C ASN A 181 16.81 19.98 1.52
N SER A 182 15.82 19.37 0.87
CA SER A 182 15.20 19.90 -0.34
C SER A 182 14.42 21.19 -0.09
N LYS A 183 13.66 21.28 1.02
CA LYS A 183 12.96 22.51 1.43
C LYS A 183 13.93 23.64 1.75
N GLU A 184 15.02 23.35 2.47
CA GLU A 184 16.09 24.33 2.74
C GLU A 184 16.73 24.84 1.45
N ARG A 185 16.87 23.97 0.44
CA ARG A 185 17.45 24.32 -0.87
C ARG A 185 16.53 25.14 -1.76
N PHE A 186 15.24 24.79 -1.81
CA PHE A 186 14.29 25.34 -2.79
C PHE A 186 13.30 26.35 -2.23
N GLY A 187 13.18 26.47 -0.91
CA GLY A 187 12.30 27.43 -0.27
C GLY A 187 10.83 27.01 -0.21
N THR A 188 10.31 26.21 -1.15
CA THR A 188 8.91 25.70 -1.17
C THR A 188 8.83 24.18 -0.96
N TRP A 189 7.71 23.72 -0.40
CA TRP A 189 7.40 22.30 -0.20
C TRP A 189 6.97 21.63 -1.50
N THR A 190 6.31 22.35 -2.40
CA THR A 190 6.00 21.87 -3.76
C THR A 190 7.26 21.52 -4.54
N LEU A 191 8.30 22.38 -4.51
CA LEU A 191 9.59 22.06 -5.13
C LEU A 191 10.34 20.95 -4.39
N ALA A 192 10.25 20.88 -3.06
CA ALA A 192 10.84 19.79 -2.29
C ALA A 192 10.21 18.43 -2.61
N ALA A 193 8.89 18.38 -2.83
CA ALA A 193 8.19 17.19 -3.28
C ALA A 193 8.56 16.83 -4.72
N ALA A 194 8.57 17.80 -5.64
CA ALA A 194 8.98 17.58 -7.03
C ALA A 194 10.42 17.05 -7.13
N SER A 195 11.32 17.53 -6.28
CA SER A 195 12.70 17.07 -6.23
C SER A 195 12.87 15.66 -5.64
N TYR A 196 11.89 15.18 -4.87
CA TYR A 196 11.87 13.79 -4.43
C TYR A 196 11.78 12.82 -5.62
N ASN A 197 10.97 13.16 -6.63
CA ASN A 197 10.83 12.38 -7.86
C ASN A 197 11.97 12.64 -8.87
N ALA A 198 12.27 13.90 -9.19
CA ALA A 198 13.25 14.25 -10.23
C ALA A 198 14.71 14.38 -9.74
N GLY A 199 14.93 14.32 -8.42
CA GLY A 199 16.20 14.63 -7.79
C GLY A 199 16.49 16.13 -7.67
N ASN A 200 17.15 16.52 -6.58
CA ASN A 200 17.56 17.91 -6.32
C ASN A 200 18.39 18.56 -7.45
N ALA A 201 19.27 17.79 -8.10
CA ALA A 201 20.06 18.30 -9.22
C ALA A 201 19.19 18.57 -10.46
N GLY A 202 18.18 17.72 -10.71
CA GLY A 202 17.25 17.87 -11.82
C GLY A 202 16.42 19.14 -11.68
N ILE A 203 15.76 19.32 -10.53
CA ILE A 203 14.96 20.51 -10.24
C ILE A 203 15.81 21.79 -10.29
N SER A 204 17.00 21.79 -9.68
CA SER A 204 17.88 22.97 -9.73
C SER A 204 18.28 23.37 -11.16
N ARG A 205 18.52 22.37 -12.02
CA ARG A 205 18.89 22.62 -13.42
C ARG A 205 17.71 23.23 -14.19
N GLU A 206 16.51 22.69 -14.02
CA GLU A 206 15.33 23.19 -14.72
C GLU A 206 14.90 24.59 -14.25
N LEU A 207 14.92 24.86 -12.94
CA LEU A 207 14.68 26.20 -12.39
C LEU A 207 15.63 27.22 -13.01
N LYS A 208 16.94 26.91 -13.01
CA LYS A 208 17.96 27.80 -13.59
C LYS A 208 17.79 27.97 -15.10
N ARG A 209 17.47 26.91 -15.83
CA ARG A 209 17.34 26.95 -17.30
C ARG A 209 16.12 27.75 -17.74
N GLN A 210 15.04 27.69 -16.97
CA GLN A 210 13.76 28.33 -17.30
C GLN A 210 13.60 29.71 -16.64
N GLU A 211 14.52 30.10 -15.76
CA GLU A 211 14.51 31.39 -15.05
C GLU A 211 13.24 31.60 -14.22
N VAL A 212 12.77 30.52 -13.60
CA VAL A 212 11.62 30.51 -12.67
C VAL A 212 12.04 29.95 -11.32
N ASP A 213 11.28 30.27 -10.27
CA ASP A 213 11.56 29.90 -8.88
C ASP A 213 10.40 29.14 -8.21
N ASP A 214 9.31 28.84 -8.93
CA ASP A 214 8.15 28.12 -8.43
C ASP A 214 7.88 26.80 -9.19
N TYR A 215 7.25 25.84 -8.51
CA TYR A 215 6.89 24.55 -9.10
C TYR A 215 5.85 24.68 -10.22
N PHE A 216 4.87 25.57 -10.07
CA PHE A 216 3.77 25.70 -11.00
C PHE A 216 4.17 26.38 -12.31
N ASP A 217 5.25 27.15 -12.30
CA ASP A 217 5.83 27.78 -13.49
C ASP A 217 6.83 26.86 -14.23
N LEU A 218 7.29 25.79 -13.59
CA LEU A 218 8.28 24.88 -14.17
C LEU A 218 7.66 23.95 -15.23
N LEU A 219 8.23 23.96 -16.43
CA LEU A 219 8.00 22.90 -17.41
C LEU A 219 8.90 21.69 -17.09
N LEU A 220 8.29 20.62 -16.60
CA LEU A 220 8.97 19.36 -16.26
C LEU A 220 8.57 18.23 -17.21
N ASN A 221 9.28 17.11 -17.13
CA ASN A 221 8.87 15.89 -17.81
C ASN A 221 7.48 15.44 -17.29
N PRO A 222 6.71 14.65 -18.08
CA PRO A 222 5.34 14.28 -17.72
C PRO A 222 5.19 13.57 -16.37
N GLU A 223 6.20 12.82 -15.92
CA GLU A 223 6.12 12.12 -14.64
C GLU A 223 6.22 13.12 -13.48
N THR A 224 7.25 13.95 -13.48
CA THR A 224 7.48 14.92 -12.40
C THR A 224 6.45 16.04 -12.38
N SER A 225 5.99 16.52 -13.55
CA SER A 225 4.98 17.57 -13.64
C SER A 225 3.62 17.16 -13.07
N ARG A 226 3.36 15.84 -12.99
CA ARG A 226 2.15 15.26 -12.41
C ARG A 226 2.31 14.89 -10.94
N TYR A 227 3.55 14.80 -10.46
CA TYR A 227 3.86 14.16 -9.19
C TYR A 227 3.24 14.87 -7.98
N VAL A 228 3.36 16.20 -7.89
CA VAL A 228 2.76 16.98 -6.79
C VAL A 228 1.23 16.92 -6.84
N PHE A 229 0.64 17.04 -8.04
CA PHE A 229 -0.81 16.92 -8.21
C PHE A 229 -1.35 15.54 -7.79
N ARG A 230 -0.59 14.47 -8.08
CA ARG A 230 -0.94 13.12 -7.64
C ARG A 230 -0.96 13.00 -6.11
N ILE A 231 0.03 13.58 -5.44
CA ILE A 231 0.07 13.60 -3.96
C ILE A 231 -1.13 14.37 -3.40
N VAL A 232 -1.44 15.52 -3.99
CA VAL A 232 -2.56 16.37 -3.56
C VAL A 232 -3.91 15.67 -3.78
N ALA A 233 -4.10 15.03 -4.93
CA ALA A 233 -5.30 14.26 -5.22
C ALA A 233 -5.46 13.10 -4.22
N LEU A 234 -4.38 12.36 -3.93
CA LEU A 234 -4.40 11.31 -2.91
C LEU A 234 -4.70 11.86 -1.51
N LYS A 235 -4.12 13.00 -1.12
CA LYS A 235 -4.47 13.72 0.13
C LYS A 235 -5.97 13.97 0.17
N HIS A 236 -6.50 14.63 -0.86
CA HIS A 236 -7.88 15.07 -0.91
C HIS A 236 -8.86 13.90 -0.88
N ILE A 237 -8.63 12.87 -1.70
CA ILE A 237 -9.51 11.70 -1.78
C ILE A 237 -9.48 10.90 -0.47
N LEU A 238 -8.29 10.57 0.06
CA LEU A 238 -8.21 9.75 1.27
C LEU A 238 -8.69 10.49 2.53
N SER A 239 -8.56 11.83 2.57
CA SER A 239 -9.06 12.64 3.68
C SER A 239 -10.57 12.84 3.64
N ASN A 240 -11.20 12.74 2.47
CA ASN A 240 -12.63 12.98 2.27
C ASN A 240 -13.28 11.77 1.57
N ALA A 241 -12.89 10.56 1.95
CA ALA A 241 -13.19 9.33 1.20
C ALA A 241 -14.70 9.12 0.94
N GLU A 242 -15.55 9.52 1.89
CA GLU A 242 -17.00 9.44 1.76
C GLU A 242 -17.54 10.34 0.62
N ASP A 243 -17.00 11.55 0.44
CA ASP A 243 -17.37 12.48 -0.63
C ASP A 243 -17.05 11.91 -2.03
N PHE A 244 -16.12 10.96 -2.09
CA PHE A 244 -15.73 10.25 -3.31
C PHE A 244 -16.41 8.87 -3.46
N GLY A 245 -17.42 8.57 -2.63
CA GLY A 245 -18.20 7.33 -2.69
C GLY A 245 -17.51 6.10 -2.08
N PHE A 246 -16.46 6.30 -1.29
CA PHE A 246 -15.80 5.20 -0.58
C PHE A 246 -16.43 4.96 0.79
N HIS A 247 -17.36 4.00 0.85
CA HIS A 247 -18.02 3.59 2.08
C HIS A 247 -17.37 2.34 2.69
N TYR A 248 -16.95 2.43 3.95
CA TYR A 248 -16.35 1.32 4.70
C TYR A 248 -16.63 1.48 6.21
N GLU A 249 -16.50 0.39 6.95
CA GLU A 249 -16.59 0.39 8.42
C GLU A 249 -15.20 0.13 9.03
N ASP A 250 -15.01 0.45 10.32
CA ASP A 250 -13.72 0.25 11.01
C ASP A 250 -13.20 -1.19 10.90
N LYS A 251 -14.10 -2.18 10.98
CA LYS A 251 -13.76 -3.61 10.82
C LYS A 251 -13.19 -3.97 9.44
N ASP A 252 -13.42 -3.13 8.44
CA ASP A 252 -12.94 -3.36 7.07
C ASP A 252 -11.51 -2.83 6.88
N LEU A 253 -11.01 -2.00 7.80
CA LEU A 253 -9.68 -1.40 7.78
C LEU A 253 -8.60 -2.40 8.18
N TYR A 254 -7.39 -2.22 7.65
CA TYR A 254 -6.26 -3.03 8.09
C TYR A 254 -5.72 -2.49 9.41
N GLU A 255 -5.44 -3.42 10.32
CA GLU A 255 -4.84 -3.12 11.62
C GLU A 255 -3.44 -3.72 11.72
N MET A 256 -2.61 -3.07 12.54
CA MET A 256 -1.34 -3.63 12.94
C MET A 256 -1.51 -4.43 14.22
N LYS A 257 -1.13 -5.71 14.19
CA LYS A 257 -1.10 -6.53 15.40
C LYS A 257 -0.15 -5.91 16.43
N PRO A 258 -0.47 -5.96 17.74
CA PRO A 258 0.44 -5.50 18.78
C PRO A 258 1.78 -6.23 18.72
N ILE A 259 2.86 -5.46 18.58
CA ILE A 259 4.24 -5.94 18.54
C ILE A 259 5.07 -5.40 19.71
N LYS A 260 6.16 -6.09 20.03
CA LYS A 260 7.26 -5.62 20.88
C LYS A 260 8.58 -5.73 20.13
N LYS A 261 9.58 -4.94 20.51
CA LYS A 261 10.92 -4.96 19.91
C LYS A 261 11.85 -5.77 20.81
N VAL A 262 12.56 -6.74 20.23
CA VAL A 262 13.59 -7.54 20.90
C VAL A 262 14.95 -7.13 20.34
N GLU A 263 15.90 -6.85 21.23
CA GLU A 263 17.27 -6.51 20.86
C GLU A 263 18.06 -7.78 20.58
N VAL A 264 18.73 -7.82 19.41
CA VAL A 264 19.55 -8.94 18.95
C VAL A 264 20.87 -8.38 18.44
N ASP A 265 21.96 -8.71 19.13
CA ASP A 265 23.32 -8.28 18.82
C ASP A 265 24.24 -9.43 18.36
N THR A 266 23.69 -10.63 18.26
CA THR A 266 24.38 -11.82 17.74
C THR A 266 23.81 -12.27 16.40
N ALA A 267 24.48 -13.24 15.79
CA ALA A 267 23.95 -13.99 14.65
C ALA A 267 22.66 -14.74 15.05
N VAL A 268 21.73 -14.88 14.10
CA VAL A 268 20.57 -15.76 14.19
C VAL A 268 20.66 -16.76 13.05
N SER A 269 21.07 -17.99 13.34
CA SER A 269 21.29 -19.03 12.32
C SER A 269 20.00 -19.55 11.68
N ASP A 270 18.86 -19.43 12.38
CA ASP A 270 17.58 -19.96 11.92
C ASP A 270 16.41 -19.09 12.42
N PHE A 271 15.87 -18.27 11.51
CA PHE A 271 14.71 -17.44 11.82
C PHE A 271 13.41 -18.23 12.01
N VAL A 272 13.31 -19.48 11.57
CA VAL A 272 12.15 -20.34 11.83
C VAL A 272 12.10 -20.70 13.32
N ASN A 273 13.22 -21.12 13.89
CA ASN A 273 13.30 -21.46 15.32
C ASN A 273 13.29 -20.22 16.21
N PHE A 274 13.88 -19.10 15.77
CA PHE A 274 13.75 -17.81 16.45
C PHE A 274 12.28 -17.38 16.55
N ALA A 275 11.54 -17.43 15.44
CA ALA A 275 10.12 -17.07 15.39
C ALA A 275 9.25 -17.87 16.38
N LYS A 276 9.51 -19.18 16.51
CA LYS A 276 8.76 -20.06 17.43
C LYS A 276 8.86 -19.63 18.89
N GLN A 277 9.96 -19.01 19.31
CA GLN A 277 10.15 -18.50 20.68
C GLN A 277 9.15 -17.38 21.03
N PHE A 278 8.57 -16.74 20.02
CA PHE A 278 7.60 -15.65 20.15
C PHE A 278 6.21 -16.03 19.63
N ASN A 279 5.86 -17.33 19.65
CA ASN A 279 4.55 -17.83 19.19
C ASN A 279 4.19 -17.38 17.76
N MET A 280 5.17 -17.27 16.87
CA MET A 280 4.97 -16.93 15.47
C MET A 280 5.66 -17.90 14.54
N ASN A 281 5.16 -17.97 13.31
CA ASN A 281 5.85 -18.65 12.24
C ASN A 281 6.81 -17.70 11.49
N TYR A 282 7.68 -18.27 10.67
CA TYR A 282 8.65 -17.52 9.87
C TYR A 282 8.00 -16.45 8.98
N LYS A 283 6.87 -16.76 8.32
CA LYS A 283 6.16 -15.80 7.46
C LYS A 283 5.74 -14.55 8.25
N THR A 284 5.15 -14.73 9.43
CA THR A 284 4.74 -13.63 10.31
C THR A 284 5.94 -12.79 10.73
N LEU A 285 7.06 -13.43 11.12
CA LEU A 285 8.30 -12.70 11.45
C LEU A 285 8.77 -11.82 10.28
N LYS A 286 8.78 -12.36 9.05
CA LYS A 286 9.22 -11.63 7.84
C LYS A 286 8.25 -10.52 7.42
N ILE A 287 6.96 -10.65 7.70
CA ILE A 287 5.96 -9.59 7.47
C ILE A 287 6.22 -8.39 8.39
N HIS A 288 6.60 -8.65 9.65
CA HIS A 288 6.93 -7.59 10.61
C HIS A 288 8.37 -7.06 10.44
N ASN A 289 9.29 -7.86 9.90
CA ASN A 289 10.68 -7.48 9.69
C ASN A 289 11.11 -7.68 8.23
N PRO A 290 10.48 -6.98 7.27
CA PRO A 290 10.78 -7.15 5.86
C PRO A 290 12.20 -6.67 5.50
N TRP A 291 12.85 -5.91 6.37
CA TRP A 291 14.23 -5.48 6.25
C TRP A 291 15.25 -6.58 6.51
N LEU A 292 14.87 -7.67 7.19
CA LEU A 292 15.65 -8.90 7.16
C LEU A 292 15.46 -9.51 5.79
N ARG A 293 16.54 -9.76 5.04
CA ARG A 293 16.43 -10.19 3.63
C ARG A 293 16.69 -11.68 3.43
N ASP A 294 17.41 -12.30 4.35
CA ASP A 294 17.69 -13.74 4.33
C ASP A 294 16.89 -14.51 5.40
N LYS A 295 17.04 -15.83 5.40
CA LYS A 295 16.49 -16.82 6.36
C LYS A 295 17.33 -16.93 7.64
N HIS A 296 18.44 -16.21 7.70
CA HIS A 296 19.35 -16.10 8.84
C HIS A 296 19.85 -14.65 8.95
N LEU A 297 20.52 -14.33 10.05
CA LEU A 297 21.22 -13.06 10.27
C LEU A 297 22.65 -13.36 10.69
N ASP A 298 23.63 -12.88 9.94
CA ASP A 298 25.05 -13.11 10.19
C ASP A 298 25.62 -12.23 11.31
N ASN A 299 25.28 -10.94 11.28
CA ASN A 299 25.67 -9.92 12.26
C ASN A 299 27.14 -9.97 12.76
N TYR A 300 28.11 -10.14 11.86
CA TYR A 300 29.54 -10.15 12.22
C TYR A 300 30.01 -8.86 12.93
N SER A 301 29.34 -7.74 12.67
CA SER A 301 29.62 -6.43 13.27
C SER A 301 29.10 -6.29 14.71
N LYS A 302 28.34 -7.27 15.23
CA LYS A 302 27.65 -7.20 16.54
C LYS A 302 26.79 -5.96 16.70
N LYS A 303 26.21 -5.47 15.61
CA LYS A 303 25.25 -4.36 15.63
C LYS A 303 23.99 -4.81 16.35
N VAL A 304 23.46 -3.97 17.23
CA VAL A 304 22.17 -4.24 17.89
C VAL A 304 21.04 -3.99 16.90
N TYR A 305 20.29 -5.04 16.57
CA TYR A 305 19.05 -4.94 15.80
C TYR A 305 17.84 -5.01 16.71
N LYS A 306 16.80 -4.26 16.37
CA LYS A 306 15.50 -4.31 17.04
C LYS A 306 14.53 -5.09 16.15
N ILE A 307 14.32 -6.36 16.47
CA ILE A 307 13.42 -7.25 15.72
C ILE A 307 12.03 -7.16 16.32
N GLU A 308 11.04 -6.89 15.48
CA GLU A 308 9.63 -6.80 15.85
C GLU A 308 9.02 -8.19 15.97
N VAL A 309 8.51 -8.50 17.16
CA VAL A 309 7.86 -9.78 17.46
C VAL A 309 6.47 -9.54 18.04
N LEU A 310 5.57 -10.52 17.96
CA LEU A 310 4.23 -10.41 18.56
C LEU A 310 4.38 -10.29 20.08
N LYS A 311 3.49 -9.51 20.70
CA LYS A 311 3.46 -9.35 22.16
C LYS A 311 3.19 -10.67 22.87
#